data_AF-A0A1Z5IQI7-F1
#
_entry.id   AF-A0A1Z5IQI7-F1
#
_cell.length_a   1.000
_cell.length_b   1.000
_cell.length_c   1.000
_cell.angle_alpha   90.00
_cell.angle_beta   90.00
_cell.angle_gamma   90.00
#
_symmetry.space_group_name_H-M   'P 1'
#
loop_
_entity.id
_entity.type
_entity.pdbx_description
1 polymer ?
#
loop_
_entity_poly.entity_id
_entity_poly.type
_entity_poly.pdbx_seq_one_letter_code
_entity_poly.pdbx_strand_id
1 'polypeptide(L)' 'MVVAKRYVITKPDEHIVHRTDNLQTVTQITKRPKWVVEQYVNSDKLLDGWKIVDQNQAAS' A
#
# COMPACT_ATOMS: atom_id res chain seq x y z
N MET A 1 -21.66 -1.71 -7.70
CA MET A 1 -20.88 -0.65 -7.05
C MET A 1 -19.40 -0.99 -7.21
N VAL A 2 -18.63 -0.19 -7.95
CA VAL A 2 -17.16 -0.35 -7.97
C VAL A 2 -16.64 0.21 -6.66
N VAL A 3 -16.25 -0.67 -5.75
CA VAL A 3 -15.65 -0.26 -4.49
C VAL A 3 -14.26 0.27 -4.82
N ALA A 4 -14.06 1.58 -4.66
CA ALA A 4 -12.78 2.21 -4.91
C ALA A 4 -11.76 1.67 -3.90
N LYS A 5 -10.80 0.86 -4.37
CA LYS A 5 -9.65 0.47 -3.56
C LYS A 5 -8.91 1.72 -3.12
N ARG A 6 -8.39 1.73 -1.89
CA ARG A 6 -7.72 2.89 -1.31
C ARG A 6 -6.48 2.40 -0.59
N TYR A 7 -5.35 2.50 -1.27
CA TYR A 7 -4.05 2.18 -0.71
C TYR A 7 -3.50 3.36 0.07
N VAL A 8 -3.10 3.10 1.31
CA VAL A 8 -2.34 4.01 2.15
C VAL A 8 -0.95 3.41 2.28
N ILE A 9 0.05 4.10 1.72
CA ILE A 9 1.45 3.73 1.81
C ILE A 9 2.09 4.66 2.83
N THR A 10 2.65 4.13 3.91
CA THR A 10 3.35 4.93 4.91
C THR A 10 4.78 4.46 5.08
N LYS A 11 5.70 5.39 5.30
CA LYS A 11 7.07 5.08 5.72
C LYS A 11 7.28 5.70 7.10
N PRO A 12 7.13 4.91 8.18
CA PRO A 12 7.09 5.44 9.53
C PRO A 12 8.40 6.13 9.93
N ASP A 13 9.54 5.61 9.47
CA ASP A 13 10.87 6.18 9.75
C ASP A 13 11.00 7.61 9.19
N GLU A 14 10.51 7.83 7.96
CA GLU A 14 10.59 9.12 7.28
C GLU A 14 9.35 10.00 7.49
N HIS A 15 8.35 9.52 8.23
CA HIS A 15 7.05 10.19 8.44
C HIS A 15 6.32 10.53 7.13
N ILE A 16 6.55 9.75 6.07
CA ILE A 16 5.93 9.95 4.75
C ILE A 16 4.63 9.16 4.67
N VAL A 17 3.59 9.78 4.11
CA VAL A 17 2.28 9.15 3.85
C VAL A 17 1.83 9.47 2.43
N HIS A 18 1.55 8.43 1.66
CA HIS A 18 0.93 8.52 0.34
C HIS A 18 -0.42 7.82 0.35
N ARG A 19 -1.40 8.38 -0.36
CA ARG A 19 -2.73 7.80 -0.54
C ARG A 19 -3.04 7.73 -2.02
N THR A 20 -3.44 6.56 -2.49
CA THR A 20 -3.76 6.34 -3.90
C THR A 20 -4.80 5.23 -4.04
N ASP A 21 -5.68 5.34 -5.02
CA ASP A 21 -6.61 4.29 -5.40
C ASP A 21 -6.02 3.27 -6.38
N ASN A 22 -4.81 3.53 -6.89
CA ASN A 22 -4.17 2.72 -7.91
C ASN A 22 -2.93 1.97 -7.39
N LEU A 23 -2.96 0.64 -7.52
CA LEU A 23 -1.86 -0.24 -7.15
C LEU A 23 -0.59 0.03 -7.98
N GLN A 24 -0.73 0.50 -9.23
CA GLN A 24 0.42 0.87 -10.06
C GLN A 24 1.22 2.03 -9.44
N THR A 25 0.53 3.01 -8.85
CA THR A 25 1.21 4.10 -8.13
C THR A 25 1.97 3.57 -6.91
N VAL A 26 1.41 2.59 -6.19
CA VAL A 26 2.09 1.91 -5.08
C VAL A 26 3.38 1.23 -5.55
N THR A 27 3.35 0.56 -6.71
CA THR A 27 4.57 -0.07 -7.30
C THR A 27 5.63 0.96 -7.67
N GLN A 28 5.24 2.16 -8.11
CA GLN A 28 6.17 3.24 -8.42
C GLN A 28 6.80 3.84 -7.16
N ILE A 29 6.02 4.06 -6.10
CA ILE A 29 6.50 4.59 -4.81
C ILE A 29 7.49 3.61 -4.16
N THR A 30 7.11 2.34 -4.09
CA THR A 30 7.92 1.28 -3.47
C THR A 30 9.06 0.81 -4.36
N LYS A 31 9.04 1.14 -5.66
CA LYS A 31 9.98 0.67 -6.68
C LYS A 31 10.04 -0.87 -6.75
N ARG A 32 8.92 -1.53 -6.50
CA ARG A 32 8.79 -3.00 -6.50
C ARG A 32 7.75 -3.47 -7.51
N PRO A 33 7.90 -4.66 -8.07
CA PRO A 33 6.92 -5.20 -8.99
C PRO A 33 5.59 -5.46 -8.28
N LYS A 34 4.49 -5.41 -9.03
CA LYS A 34 3.12 -5.55 -8.52
C LYS A 34 2.92 -6.78 -7.65
N TRP A 35 3.40 -7.94 -8.11
CA TRP A 35 3.22 -9.20 -7.38
C TRP A 35 3.90 -9.18 -6.00
N VAL A 36 5.03 -8.49 -5.85
CA VAL A 36 5.67 -8.30 -4.54
C VAL A 36 4.82 -7.39 -3.68
N VAL A 37 4.43 -6.22 -4.20
CA VAL A 37 3.59 -5.27 -3.47
C VAL A 37 2.32 -5.94 -2.94
N GLU A 38 1.64 -6.75 -3.74
CA GLU A 38 0.42 -7.47 -3.36
C GLU A 38 0.62 -8.42 -2.18
N GLN A 39 1.81 -9.00 -1.98
CA GLN A 39 2.09 -9.84 -0.81
C GLN A 39 2.28 -9.03 0.49
N TYR A 40 2.54 -7.73 0.37
CA TYR A 40 2.78 -6.84 1.51
C TYR A 40 1.60 -5.90 1.79
N VAL A 41 0.61 -5.83 0.90
CA VAL A 41 -0.67 -5.14 1.19
C VAL A 41 -1.33 -5.80 2.39
N ASN A 42 -1.67 -5.01 3.41
CA ASN A 42 -2.26 -5.45 4.68
C ASN A 42 -1.42 -6.48 5.44
N SER A 43 -0.14 -6.64 5.11
CA SER A 43 0.79 -7.47 5.85
C SER A 43 1.30 -6.74 7.09
N ASP A 44 1.65 -7.50 8.13
CA ASP A 44 2.35 -6.96 9.31
C ASP A 44 3.81 -6.57 9.00
N LYS A 45 4.33 -6.95 7.83
CA LYS A 45 5.70 -6.66 7.39
C LYS A 45 5.79 -5.39 6.56
N LEU A 46 6.93 -4.72 6.65
CA LEU A 46 7.26 -3.57 5.80
C LEU A 46 7.94 -4.02 4.50
N LEU A 47 7.55 -3.43 3.38
CA LEU A 47 8.22 -3.58 2.10
C LEU A 47 9.24 -2.44 1.93
N ASP A 48 10.53 -2.71 2.12
CA ASP A 48 11.58 -1.68 2.06
C ASP A 48 11.31 -0.46 2.98
N GLY A 49 10.74 -0.74 4.17
CA GLY A 49 10.33 0.28 5.13
C GLY A 49 8.95 0.89 4.85
N TRP A 50 8.28 0.54 3.76
CA TRP A 50 6.92 0.96 3.46
C TRP A 50 5.89 0.00 4.07
N LYS A 51 4.94 0.53 4.83
CA LYS A 51 3.71 -0.15 5.22
C LYS A 51 2.65 0.14 4.15
N ILE A 52 1.99 -0.89 3.67
CA ILE A 52 1.00 -0.77 2.59
C ILE A 52 -0.32 -1.31 3.13
N VAL A 53 -1.34 -0.46 3.19
CA VAL A 53 -2.66 -0.82 3.70
C VAL A 53 -3.69 -0.58 2.62
N ASP A 54 -4.45 -1.60 2.24
CA ASP A 54 -5.67 -1.43 1.45
C ASP A 54 -6.84 -1.22 2.42
N GLN A 55 -7.32 0.03 2.50
CA GLN A 55 -8.42 0.42 3.37
C GLN A 55 -9.74 -0.27 3.04
N ASN A 56 -9.80 -1.01 1.93
CA ASN A 56 -10.98 -1.77 1.55
C ASN A 56 -11.20 -3.01 2.43
N GLN A 57 -10.18 -3.49 3.14
CA GLN A 57 -10.26 -4.70 3.96
C GLN A 57 -10.41 -4.41 5.47
N ALA A 58 -10.19 -3.16 5.90
CA ALA A 58 -10.26 -2.76 7.31
C ALA A 58 -11.69 -2.47 7.81
N ALA A 59 -12.71 -2.66 6.97
CA ALA A 59 -14.12 -2.56 7.34
C ALA A 59 -14.72 -3.97 7.41
N SER A 60 -14.49 -4.67 8.52
CA SER A 60 -15.28 -5.84 8.96
C SER A 60 -15.38 -5.80 10.47
#